data_AF-A0A5K1D2C2-F1
#
_entry.id   AF-A0A5K1D2C2-F1
#
_cell.length_a   1.000
_cell.length_b   1.000
_cell.length_c   1.000
_cell.angle_alpha   90.00
_cell.angle_beta   90.00
_cell.angle_gamma   90.00
#
_symmetry.space_group_name_H-M   'P 1'
#
loop_
_entity.id
_entity.type
_entity.pdbx_description
1 polymer ?
#
loop_
_entity_poly.entity_id
_entity_poly.type
_entity_poly.pdbx_seq_one_letter_code
_entity_poly.pdbx_strand_id
1 'polypeptide(L)'
;IDEDELQRFYAAANNDFLCFVSSIKKTIQWREAYRILSKEELEAWSHLVFWHGFDVKLRPCLIIRLGCACLSLDNSQRPRFAQAV
;
A
#
# COMPACT_ATOMS: atom_id res chain seq x y z
N ILE A 1 -13.49 -0.67 -8.49
CA ILE A 1 -13.99 0.27 -7.47
C ILE A 1 -15.43 -0.07 -7.24
N ASP A 2 -15.71 -0.65 -6.08
CA ASP A 2 -17.04 -0.97 -5.59
C ASP A 2 -17.53 0.12 -4.63
N GLU A 3 -18.74 -0.05 -4.10
CA GLU A 3 -19.37 0.90 -3.18
C GLU A 3 -18.57 1.07 -1.88
N ASP A 4 -18.01 -0.02 -1.35
CA ASP A 4 -17.16 0.00 -0.14
C ASP A 4 -15.86 0.78 -0.36
N GLU A 5 -15.23 0.67 -1.53
CA GLU A 5 -14.08 1.50 -1.92
C GLU A 5 -14.48 2.97 -2.06
N LEU A 6 -15.62 3.28 -2.68
CA LEU A 6 -16.11 4.67 -2.80
C LEU A 6 -16.36 5.30 -1.42
N GLN A 7 -16.97 4.57 -0.49
CA GLN A 7 -17.20 5.06 0.87
C GLN A 7 -15.87 5.38 1.58
N ARG A 8 -14.84 4.54 1.40
CA ARG A 8 -13.50 4.78 1.95
C ARG A 8 -12.84 6.04 1.36
N PHE A 9 -12.94 6.25 0.04
CA PHE A 9 -12.44 7.47 -0.59
C PHE A 9 -13.15 8.72 -0.08
N TYR A 10 -14.47 8.66 0.08
CA TYR A 10 -15.26 9.79 0.56
C TYR A 10 -14.92 10.13 2.02
N ALA A 11 -14.82 9.12 2.89
CA ALA A 11 -14.41 9.30 4.28
C ALA A 11 -13.00 9.91 4.39
N ALA A 12 -12.06 9.48 3.54
CA ALA A 12 -10.71 10.02 3.50
C ALA A 12 -10.64 11.46 2.96
N ALA A 13 -11.60 11.86 2.12
CA ALA A 13 -11.67 13.20 1.55
C ALA A 13 -12.24 14.27 2.50
N ASN A 14 -12.68 13.89 3.71
CA ASN A 14 -13.21 14.81 4.73
C ASN A 14 -14.31 15.77 4.19
N ASN A 15 -15.26 15.22 3.43
CA ASN A 15 -16.34 15.93 2.73
C ASN A 15 -15.92 16.87 1.57
N ASP A 16 -14.64 16.88 1.17
CA ASP A 16 -14.20 17.59 -0.04
C ASP A 16 -14.46 16.74 -1.29
N PHE A 17 -15.49 17.14 -2.05
CA PHE A 17 -15.90 16.43 -3.27
C PHE A 17 -14.84 16.48 -4.38
N LEU A 18 -14.10 17.58 -4.53
CA LEU A 18 -13.07 17.69 -5.56
C LEU A 18 -11.87 16.79 -5.21
N CYS A 19 -11.49 16.75 -3.93
CA CYS A 19 -10.48 15.82 -3.42
C CYS A 19 -10.92 14.37 -3.64
N PHE A 20 -12.17 14.02 -3.32
CA PHE A 20 -12.73 12.69 -3.55
C PHE A 20 -12.60 12.24 -5.02
N VAL A 21 -13.06 13.05 -5.96
CA VAL A 21 -13.00 12.73 -7.40
C VAL A 21 -11.54 12.66 -7.89
N SER A 22 -10.68 13.57 -7.41
CA SER A 22 -9.25 13.57 -7.78
C SER A 22 -8.55 12.30 -7.31
N SER A 23 -8.79 11.88 -6.07
CA SER A 23 -8.21 10.67 -5.48
C SER A 23 -8.63 9.41 -6.23
N ILE A 24 -9.90 9.28 -6.59
CA ILE A 24 -10.38 8.15 -7.40
C ILE A 24 -9.66 8.09 -8.75
N LYS A 25 -9.59 9.20 -9.49
CA LYS A 25 -8.93 9.25 -10.80
C LYS A 25 -7.45 8.85 -10.70
N LYS A 26 -6.75 9.39 -9.69
CA LYS A 26 -5.34 9.05 -9.44
C LYS A 26 -5.17 7.59 -9.09
N THR A 27 -6.04 6.99 -8.27
CA THR A 27 -5.94 5.57 -7.92
C THR A 27 -6.22 4.67 -9.11
N ILE A 28 -7.17 5.00 -9.99
CA ILE A 28 -7.41 4.24 -11.23
C ILE A 28 -6.15 4.25 -12.11
N GLN A 29 -5.63 5.44 -12.41
CA GLN A 29 -4.41 5.59 -13.22
C GLN A 29 -3.21 4.87 -12.60
N TRP A 30 -3.08 4.93 -11.27
CA TRP A 30 -2.03 4.21 -10.56
C TRP A 30 -2.18 2.69 -10.69
N ARG A 31 -3.40 2.15 -10.55
CA ARG A 31 -3.67 0.70 -10.74
C ARG A 31 -3.45 0.24 -12.18
N GLU A 32 -3.66 1.11 -13.18
CA GLU A 32 -3.37 0.84 -14.58
C GLU A 32 -1.87 0.88 -14.88
N ALA A 33 -1.13 1.81 -14.27
CA ALA A 33 0.29 2.01 -14.53
C ALA A 33 1.20 1.03 -13.77
N TYR A 34 0.79 0.57 -12.59
CA TYR A 34 1.62 -0.25 -11.72
C TYR A 34 1.08 -1.67 -11.58
N ARG A 35 1.98 -2.64 -11.70
CA ARG A 35 1.68 -4.05 -11.43
C ARG A 35 1.55 -4.25 -9.91
N ILE A 36 0.36 -4.66 -9.48
CA ILE A 36 0.12 -5.11 -8.10
C ILE A 36 0.70 -6.53 -7.94
N LEU A 37 1.45 -6.75 -6.87
CA LEU A 37 2.04 -8.06 -6.55
C LEU A 37 0.96 -9.06 -6.17
N SER A 38 1.12 -10.32 -6.59
CA SER A 38 0.27 -11.40 -6.08
C SER A 38 0.57 -11.69 -4.61
N LYS A 39 -0.30 -12.48 -3.96
CA LYS A 39 -0.07 -12.91 -2.58
C LYS A 39 1.26 -13.65 -2.43
N GLU A 40 1.54 -14.58 -3.33
CA GLU A 40 2.76 -15.39 -3.34
C GLU A 40 4.01 -14.51 -3.53
N GLU A 41 3.91 -13.46 -4.35
CA GLU A 41 4.99 -12.50 -4.53
C GLU A 41 5.22 -11.63 -3.28
N LEU A 42 4.17 -11.32 -2.52
CA LEU A 42 4.28 -10.60 -1.26
C LEU A 42 4.92 -11.46 -0.16
N GLU A 43 4.67 -12.78 -0.15
CA GLU A 43 5.26 -13.68 0.85
C GLU A 43 6.79 -13.67 0.84
N ALA A 44 7.41 -13.45 -0.33
CA ALA A 44 8.86 -13.30 -0.45
C ALA A 44 9.42 -12.13 0.41
N TRP A 45 8.58 -11.13 0.70
CA TRP A 45 8.94 -9.95 1.47
C TRP A 45 8.41 -9.97 2.91
N SER A 46 7.73 -11.04 3.35
CA SER A 46 7.10 -11.15 4.68
C SER A 46 8.04 -10.92 5.86
N HIS A 47 9.33 -11.21 5.70
CA HIS A 47 10.36 -10.96 6.71
C HIS A 47 10.78 -9.47 6.82
N LEU A 48 10.41 -8.64 5.83
CA LEU A 48 10.72 -7.21 5.74
C LEU A 48 9.46 -6.33 5.84
N VAL A 49 8.32 -6.77 5.30
CA VAL A 49 7.05 -6.05 5.28
C VAL A 49 5.94 -6.98 5.75
N PHE A 50 5.31 -6.66 6.87
CA PHE A 50 4.26 -7.50 7.47
C PHE A 50 3.30 -6.71 8.35
N TRP A 51 2.07 -7.22 8.48
CA TRP A 51 1.08 -6.71 9.43
C TRP A 51 1.43 -7.09 10.87
N HIS A 52 1.39 -6.12 11.78
CA HIS A 52 1.74 -6.30 13.20
C HIS A 52 0.53 -6.10 14.14
N GLY A 53 -0.69 -6.20 13.61
CA GLY A 53 -1.91 -5.98 14.38
C GLY A 53 -2.36 -4.52 14.34
N PHE A 54 -2.75 -3.95 15.47
CA PHE A 54 -3.35 -2.62 15.58
C PHE A 54 -2.64 -1.74 16.61
N ASP A 55 -2.66 -0.43 16.39
CA ASP A 55 -2.21 0.54 17.38
C ASP A 55 -3.27 0.81 18.47
N VAL A 56 -2.94 1.69 19.42
CA VAL A 56 -3.83 2.11 20.51
C VAL A 56 -5.12 2.80 20.05
N LYS A 57 -5.20 3.21 18.77
CA LYS A 57 -6.39 3.80 18.13
C LYS A 57 -7.12 2.80 17.23
N LEU A 58 -6.79 1.51 17.32
CA LEU A 58 -7.35 0.43 16.49
C LEU A 58 -7.09 0.62 14.99
N ARG A 59 -5.98 1.26 14.62
CA ARG A 59 -5.56 1.37 13.22
C ARG A 59 -4.63 0.22 12.88
N PRO A 60 -4.83 -0.48 11.74
CA PRO A 60 -3.96 -1.58 11.35
C PRO A 60 -2.53 -1.07 11.12
N CYS A 61 -1.54 -1.80 11.62
CA CYS A 61 -0.14 -1.44 11.58
C CYS A 61 0.64 -2.32 10.61
N LEU A 62 1.22 -1.70 9.58
CA LEU A 62 2.18 -2.31 8.68
C LEU A 62 3.60 -1.96 9.14
N ILE A 63 4.45 -2.97 9.34
CA ILE A 63 5.86 -2.78 9.68
C ILE A 63 6.71 -2.93 8.42
N ILE A 64 7.63 -2.00 8.21
CA ILE A 64 8.57 -2.00 7.07
C ILE A 64 9.99 -1.89 7.63
N ARG A 65 10.78 -2.95 7.48
CA ARG A 65 12.18 -3.02 7.95
C ARG A 65 13.14 -2.46 6.90
N LEU A 66 13.07 -1.16 6.63
CA LEU A 66 13.89 -0.50 5.59
C LEU A 66 15.41 -0.71 5.80
N GLY A 67 15.89 -0.59 7.04
CA GLY A 67 17.30 -0.82 7.35
C GLY A 67 17.78 -2.23 7.00
N CYS A 68 16.98 -3.24 7.34
CA CYS A 68 17.26 -4.63 6.96
C CYS A 68 17.20 -4.80 5.44
N ALA A 69 16.16 -4.28 4.78
CA ALA A 69 16.00 -4.36 3.34
C ALA A 69 17.19 -3.76 2.58
N CYS A 70 17.69 -2.61 3.02
CA CYS A 70 18.87 -1.97 2.41
C CYS A 70 20.15 -2.80 2.55
N LEU A 71 20.29 -3.55 3.64
CA LEU A 71 21.48 -4.36 3.92
C LEU A 71 21.40 -5.76 3.31
N SER A 72 20.21 -6.37 3.26
CA SER A 72 20.03 -7.77 2.86
C SER A 72 19.57 -7.96 1.42
N LEU A 73 19.00 -6.94 0.77
CA LEU A 73 18.52 -7.04 -0.61
C LEU A 73 19.56 -6.56 -1.62
N ASP A 74 19.72 -7.36 -2.67
CA ASP A 74 20.49 -6.98 -3.85
C ASP A 74 19.91 -5.74 -4.51
N ASN A 75 20.76 -4.93 -5.16
CA ASN A 75 20.32 -3.72 -5.86
C ASN A 75 19.20 -3.99 -6.88
N SER A 76 19.18 -5.17 -7.51
CA SER A 76 18.14 -5.59 -8.45
C SER A 76 16.79 -5.89 -7.79
N GLN A 77 16.78 -6.25 -6.50
CA GLN A 77 15.58 -6.58 -5.74
C GLN A 77 14.90 -5.35 -5.15
N ARG A 78 15.64 -4.28 -4.86
CA ARG A 78 15.14 -3.06 -4.20
C ARG A 78 13.97 -2.40 -4.94
N PRO A 79 13.98 -2.25 -6.29
CA PRO A 79 12.83 -1.71 -7.01
C PRO A 79 11.58 -2.57 -6.87
N ARG A 80 11.74 -3.90 -6.81
CA ARG A 80 10.61 -4.83 -6.64
C ARG A 80 10.10 -4.84 -5.21
N PHE A 81 10.99 -4.71 -4.22
CA PHE A 81 10.61 -4.52 -2.83
C PHE A 81 9.81 -3.23 -2.62
N ALA A 82 10.16 -2.15 -3.30
CA ALA A 82 9.40 -0.89 -3.24
C ALA A 82 7.95 -1.02 -3.75
N GLN A 83 7.61 -2.07 -4.51
CA GLN A 83 6.23 -2.35 -4.94
C GLN A 83 5.41 -3.08 -3.86
N ALA A 84 6.08 -3.64 -2.84
CA ALA A 84 5.43 -4.32 -1.70
C ALA A 84 5.08 -3.35 -0.56
N VAL A 85 5.47 -2.08 -0.67
CA VAL A 85 5.27 -0.99 0.29
C VAL A 85 4.23 -0.01 -0.24
#